data_AF-A0A5N5ICI4-F1
#
_entry.id   AF-A0A5N5ICI4-F1
#
_cell.length_a   1.000
_cell.length_b   1.000
_cell.length_c   1.000
_cell.angle_alpha   90.00
_cell.angle_beta   90.00
_cell.angle_gamma   90.00
#
_symmetry.space_group_name_H-M   'P 1'
#
loop_
_entity.id
_entity.type
_entity.pdbx_description
1 polymer ?
#
loop_
_entity_poly.entity_id
_entity_poly.type
_entity_poly.pdbx_seq_one_letter_code
_entity_poly.pdbx_strand_id
1 'polypeptide(L)'
;MELATQNEANTYHAAKITGYEDVPANELALLKAVAKQPVSVAIDAGGAAFQFYSGGIFTGGCGTDLNHGVAVVGYGTGADGTKYWLVKNSWVRGWARVDM
;
A
#
# COMPACT_ATOMS: atom_id res chain seq x y z
N MET A 1 36.66 24.66 -33.19
CA MET A 1 35.85 24.44 -31.97
C MET A 1 34.45 24.12 -32.44
N GLU A 2 34.22 22.86 -32.79
CA GLU A 2 32.91 22.38 -33.25
C GLU A 2 32.08 22.09 -31.99
N LEU A 3 31.00 22.83 -31.77
CA LEU A 3 30.03 22.50 -30.72
C LEU A 3 29.12 21.40 -31.25
N ALA A 4 29.36 20.17 -30.80
CA ALA A 4 28.42 19.07 -31.01
C ALA A 4 27.13 19.37 -30.24
N THR A 5 26.04 19.56 -30.98
CA THR A 5 24.68 19.60 -30.44
C THR A 5 24.30 18.19 -29.98
N GLN A 6 24.18 18.00 -28.67
CA GLN A 6 23.63 16.78 -28.08
C GLN A 6 22.13 16.73 -28.39
N ASN A 7 21.76 15.92 -29.39
CA ASN A 7 20.38 15.60 -29.70
C ASN A 7 19.98 14.38 -28.86
N GLU A 8 19.80 14.56 -27.56
CA GLU A 8 19.27 13.51 -26.70
C GLU A 8 17.76 13.42 -26.90
N ALA A 9 17.32 12.43 -27.69
CA ALA A 9 15.94 12.02 -27.71
C ALA A 9 15.55 11.63 -26.27
N ASN A 10 14.65 12.40 -25.67
CA ASN A 10 14.14 12.17 -24.33
C ASN A 10 13.41 10.81 -24.30
N THR A 11 14.12 9.76 -23.88
CA THR A 11 13.58 8.40 -23.84
C THR A 11 12.77 8.24 -22.55
N TYR A 12 11.46 8.39 -22.66
CA TYR A 12 10.55 8.12 -21.55
C TYR A 12 10.58 6.63 -21.20
N HIS A 13 11.21 6.29 -20.08
CA HIS A 13 11.16 4.93 -19.52
C HIS A 13 9.79 4.71 -18.87
N ALA A 14 8.93 3.93 -19.53
CA ALA A 14 7.62 3.55 -19.03
C ALA A 14 7.54 2.04 -18.78
N ALA A 15 7.02 1.64 -17.62
CA ALA A 15 6.64 0.26 -17.38
C ALA A 15 5.33 -0.07 -18.12
N LYS A 16 5.20 -1.30 -18.61
CA LYS A 16 3.97 -1.82 -19.23
C LYS A 16 3.44 -2.97 -18.39
N ILE A 17 2.13 -3.03 -18.21
CA ILE A 17 1.42 -4.17 -17.62
C ILE A 17 0.64 -4.90 -18.71
N THR A 18 0.44 -6.20 -18.53
CA THR A 18 -0.40 -7.01 -19.43
C THR A 18 -1.88 -6.93 -19.06
N GLY A 19 -2.20 -6.61 -17.80
CA GLY A 19 -3.57 -6.47 -17.31
C GLY A 19 -3.64 -6.27 -15.80
N TYR A 20 -4.85 -6.29 -15.27
CA TYR A 20 -5.17 -6.30 -13.84
C TYR A 20 -6.37 -7.23 -13.60
N GLU A 21 -6.58 -7.61 -12.35
CA GLU A 21 -7.73 -8.38 -11.92
C GLU A 21 -8.24 -7.85 -10.57
N ASP A 22 -9.54 -7.96 -10.35
CA ASP A 22 -10.13 -7.70 -9.04
C ASP A 22 -10.05 -8.96 -8.19
N VAL A 23 -9.55 -8.79 -6.97
CA VAL A 23 -9.61 -9.86 -5.97
C VAL A 23 -11.06 -9.98 -5.50
N PRO A 24 -11.65 -11.19 -5.43
CA PRO A 24 -12.95 -11.38 -4.81
C PRO A 24 -13.00 -10.75 -3.41
N ALA A 25 -14.11 -10.10 -3.05
CA ALA A 25 -14.28 -9.37 -1.78
C ALA A 25 -14.32 -10.31 -0.56
N ASN A 26 -13.17 -10.91 -0.25
CA ASN A 26 -12.98 -11.95 0.74
C ASN A 26 -11.54 -11.93 1.23
N GLU A 27 -11.35 -11.94 2.55
CA GLU A 27 -10.01 -11.79 3.15
C GLU A 27 -9.07 -12.97 2.82
N LEU A 28 -9.59 -14.20 2.65
CA LEU A 28 -8.79 -15.35 2.24
C LEU A 28 -8.35 -15.24 0.77
N ALA A 29 -9.18 -14.65 -0.10
CA ALA A 29 -8.78 -14.36 -1.47
C ALA A 29 -7.68 -13.29 -1.51
N LEU A 30 -7.83 -12.24 -0.70
CA LEU A 30 -6.79 -11.21 -0.52
C LEU A 30 -5.49 -11.80 -0.01
N LEU A 31 -5.53 -12.70 0.98
CA LEU A 31 -4.33 -13.39 1.50
C LEU A 31 -3.59 -14.14 0.39
N LYS A 32 -4.33 -14.88 -0.45
CA LYS A 32 -3.74 -15.62 -1.58
C LYS A 32 -3.15 -14.68 -2.65
N ALA A 33 -3.76 -13.52 -2.88
CA ALA A 33 -3.27 -12.53 -3.82
C ALA A 33 -2.00 -11.83 -3.30
N VAL A 34 -2.01 -11.39 -2.03
CA VAL A 34 -0.89 -10.73 -1.36
C VAL A 34 0.33 -11.64 -1.26
N ALA A 35 0.12 -12.95 -1.09
CA ALA A 35 1.20 -13.94 -1.11
C ALA A 35 1.96 -14.00 -2.46
N LYS A 36 1.38 -13.49 -3.55
CA LYS A 36 2.00 -13.46 -4.89
C LYS A 36 2.62 -12.10 -5.22
N GLN A 37 1.98 -11.01 -4.81
CA GLN A 37 2.40 -9.63 -5.14
C GLN A 37 1.68 -8.61 -4.24
N PRO A 38 2.18 -7.36 -4.12
CA PRO A 38 1.41 -6.27 -3.52
C PRO A 38 0.04 -6.08 -4.18
N VAL A 39 -0.98 -5.81 -3.37
CA VAL A 39 -2.36 -5.62 -3.82
C VAL A 39 -2.84 -4.23 -3.45
N SER A 40 -3.39 -3.51 -4.43
CA SER A 40 -4.05 -2.21 -4.17
C SER A 40 -5.39 -2.44 -3.49
N VAL A 41 -5.66 -1.71 -2.41
CA VAL A 41 -6.93 -1.79 -1.66
C VAL A 41 -7.42 -0.39 -1.29
N ALA A 42 -8.71 -0.28 -1.01
CA ALA A 42 -9.31 0.94 -0.45
C ALA A 42 -9.73 0.71 1.00
N ILE A 43 -9.54 1.74 1.83
CA ILE A 43 -9.89 1.74 3.26
C ILE A 43 -10.67 3.02 3.62
N ASP A 44 -11.36 3.00 4.75
CA ASP A 44 -11.78 4.23 5.43
C ASP A 44 -10.64 4.73 6.33
N ALA A 45 -10.04 5.84 5.93
CA ALA A 45 -8.97 6.51 6.66
C ALA A 45 -9.44 7.82 7.35
N GLY A 46 -10.75 8.08 7.37
CA GLY A 46 -11.32 9.33 7.90
C GLY A 46 -11.43 9.36 9.43
N GLY A 47 -11.44 8.19 10.08
CA GLY A 47 -11.54 8.09 11.53
C GLY A 47 -10.31 8.64 12.27
N ALA A 48 -10.54 9.38 13.36
CA ALA A 48 -9.48 9.96 14.18
C ALA A 48 -8.48 8.90 14.71
N ALA A 49 -8.96 7.70 15.04
CA ALA A 49 -8.10 6.61 15.49
C ALA A 49 -7.02 6.25 14.44
N PHE A 50 -7.37 6.21 13.16
CA PHE A 50 -6.44 5.92 12.09
C PHE A 50 -5.53 7.12 11.78
N GLN A 51 -6.08 8.33 11.77
CA GLN A 51 -5.28 9.55 11.51
C GLN A 51 -4.13 9.74 12.51
N PHE A 52 -4.36 9.41 13.79
CA PHE A 52 -3.36 9.52 14.87
C PHE A 52 -2.67 8.21 15.24
N TYR A 53 -2.85 7.14 14.45
CA TYR A 53 -2.13 5.89 14.63
C TYR A 53 -0.62 6.14 14.56
N SER A 54 0.15 5.57 15.50
CA SER A 54 1.59 5.81 15.59
C SER A 54 2.45 4.55 15.75
N GLY A 55 1.87 3.36 15.82
CA GLY A 55 2.62 2.09 15.87
C GLY A 55 1.83 0.93 16.47
N GLY A 56 2.36 -0.29 16.33
CA GLY A 56 1.71 -1.53 16.75
C GLY A 56 0.70 -2.06 15.73
N ILE A 57 -0.13 -3.03 16.11
CA ILE A 57 -1.21 -3.51 15.24
C ILE A 57 -2.43 -2.60 15.46
N PHE A 58 -2.88 -1.92 14.41
CA PHE A 58 -4.09 -1.09 14.48
C PHE A 58 -5.34 -1.97 14.66
N THR A 59 -6.05 -1.79 15.77
CA THR A 59 -7.32 -2.47 16.11
C THR A 59 -8.44 -1.47 16.43
N GLY A 60 -8.24 -0.19 16.11
CA GLY A 60 -9.23 0.86 16.33
C GLY A 60 -10.46 0.71 15.43
N GLY A 61 -11.55 1.38 15.80
CA GLY A 61 -12.77 1.40 15.00
C GLY A 61 -12.54 2.05 13.63
N CYS A 62 -13.13 1.45 12.60
CA CYS A 62 -13.15 1.96 11.23
C CYS A 62 -14.54 1.73 10.61
N GLY A 63 -14.89 2.54 9.60
CA GLY A 63 -16.07 2.33 8.78
C GLY A 63 -15.76 1.58 7.49
N THR A 64 -16.76 1.54 6.60
CA THR A 64 -16.63 1.02 5.23
C THR A 64 -16.86 2.10 4.18
N ASP A 65 -16.88 3.38 4.58
CA ASP A 65 -16.97 4.53 3.68
C ASP A 65 -15.59 4.78 3.06
N LEU A 66 -15.26 3.94 2.07
CA LEU A 66 -13.93 3.88 1.48
C LEU A 66 -13.55 5.23 0.85
N ASN A 67 -12.46 5.82 1.34
CA ASN A 67 -12.02 7.17 0.96
C ASN A 67 -10.51 7.27 0.68
N HIS A 68 -9.75 6.20 0.91
CA HIS A 68 -8.29 6.24 0.76
C HIS A 68 -7.73 4.96 0.13
N GLY A 69 -6.82 5.14 -0.83
CA GLY A 69 -6.14 4.05 -1.53
C GLY A 69 -4.76 3.74 -0.94
N VAL A 70 -4.51 2.47 -0.64
CA VAL A 70 -3.25 1.99 -0.07
C VAL A 70 -2.82 0.67 -0.73
N ALA A 71 -1.61 0.20 -0.44
CA ALA A 71 -1.14 -1.10 -0.92
C ALA A 71 -0.92 -2.06 0.24
N VAL A 72 -1.52 -3.24 0.20
CA VAL A 72 -1.17 -4.35 1.08
C VAL A 72 0.07 -5.01 0.51
N VAL A 73 1.15 -5.04 1.30
CA VAL A 73 2.47 -5.55 0.89
C VAL A 73 2.88 -6.82 1.63
N GLY A 74 2.07 -7.27 2.58
CA GLY A 74 2.31 -8.49 3.35
C GLY A 74 1.28 -8.69 4.45
N TYR A 75 1.47 -9.73 5.25
CA TYR A 75 0.65 -10.09 6.39
C TYR A 75 1.48 -10.84 7.42
N GLY A 76 0.98 -10.93 8.65
CA GLY A 76 1.66 -11.64 9.72
C GLY A 76 0.76 -11.98 10.89
N THR A 77 1.38 -12.51 11.94
CA THR A 77 0.74 -12.82 13.22
C THR A 77 1.63 -12.28 14.33
N GLY A 78 1.06 -11.45 15.20
CA GLY A 78 1.74 -10.89 16.36
C GLY A 78 2.05 -11.96 17.41
N ALA A 79 2.88 -11.61 18.38
CA ALA A 79 3.28 -12.53 19.46
C ALA A 79 2.08 -13.00 20.32
N ASP A 80 1.02 -12.20 20.37
CA ASP A 80 -0.25 -12.48 21.03
C ASP A 80 -1.25 -13.28 20.17
N GLY A 81 -0.86 -13.66 18.95
CA GLY A 81 -1.73 -14.34 17.99
C GLY A 81 -2.58 -13.40 17.13
N THR A 82 -2.47 -12.08 17.28
CA THR A 82 -3.25 -11.11 16.48
C THR A 82 -2.76 -11.10 15.03
N LYS A 83 -3.66 -11.43 14.09
CA LYS A 83 -3.35 -11.38 12.64
C LYS A 83 -3.38 -9.94 12.14
N TYR A 84 -2.47 -9.58 11.25
CA TYR A 84 -2.38 -8.22 10.71
C TYR A 84 -1.99 -8.17 9.23
N TRP A 85 -2.36 -7.07 8.58
CA TRP A 85 -1.91 -6.68 7.25
C TRP A 85 -0.78 -5.66 7.35
N LEU A 86 0.26 -5.83 6.53
CA LEU A 86 1.27 -4.80 6.31
C LEU A 86 0.78 -3.89 5.19
N VAL A 87 0.48 -2.64 5.53
CA VAL A 87 -0.09 -1.66 4.60
C VAL A 87 0.90 -0.54 4.35
N LYS A 88 1.28 -0.36 3.08
CA LYS A 88 2.06 0.79 2.62
C LYS A 88 1.11 1.97 2.39
N ASN A 89 1.24 2.99 3.25
CA ASN A 89 0.51 4.25 3.14
C ASN A 89 1.32 5.30 2.35
N SER A 90 0.66 6.37 1.91
CA SER A 90 1.21 7.46 1.10
C SER A 90 1.26 8.81 1.84
N TRP A 91 0.99 8.82 3.14
CA TRP A 91 1.14 10.00 4.00
C TRP A 91 2.61 10.25 4.40
N VAL A 92 2.89 11.42 4.99
CA VAL A 92 4.25 11.85 5.35
C VAL A 92 5.00 10.79 6.18
N ARG A 93 6.33 10.70 6.03
CA ARG A 93 7.18 9.72 6.74
C ARG A 93 7.03 9.70 8.27
N GLY A 94 6.42 10.73 8.87
CA GLY A 94 6.14 10.82 10.31
C GLY A 94 4.74 10.40 10.75
N TRP A 95 3.89 9.89 9.84
CA TRP A 95 2.52 9.50 10.19
C TRP A 95 2.49 8.36 11.20
N ALA A 96 3.26 7.30 10.97
CA ALA A 96 3.39 6.18 11.88
C ALA A 96 4.86 5.83 12.09
N ARG A 97 5.18 5.14 13.20
CA ARG A 97 6.48 4.49 13.33
C ARG A 97 6.60 3.41 12.27
N VAL A 98 7.72 3.44 11.55
CA VAL A 98 8.15 2.36 10.66
C VAL A 98 9.13 1.53 11.46
N ASP A 99 8.64 0.56 12.22
CA ASP A 99 9.47 -0.55 12.69
C ASP A 99 9.51 -1.61 11.60
N MET A 100 10.63 -1.65 10.87
CA MET A 100 11.00 -2.80 10.05
C MET A 100 11.73 -3.83 10.90
#